data_AF-A0A3Q3INW8-F1
#
_entry.id   AF-A0A3Q3INW8-F1
#
_cell.length_a   1.000
_cell.length_b   1.000
_cell.length_c   1.000
_cell.angle_alpha   90.00
_cell.angle_beta   90.00
_cell.angle_gamma   90.00
#
_symmetry.space_group_name_H-M   'P 1'
#
loop_
_entity.id
_entity.type
_entity.pdbx_description
1 polymer ?
#
loop_
_entity_poly.entity_id
_entity_poly.type
_entity_poly.pdbx_seq_one_letter_code
_entity_poly.pdbx_strand_id
1 'polypeptide(L)'
;MSAKDELRCNKIAIQAILKGNYTLILQKIYEKKMITEWEYDDLKCINKAGINEHVVELMDKIMNKGETTCKKFLNLLQTDGDITSTFPALQELLGIPDSVPLSETDERYQLNSQPVGLCVIINNEKFIGGDVRCGTNKDAESLAKVFSWLGFTVLMCKDQTQEQMDQALKYFPLKHGDAFICCILSHGNKGVVFGTDQKPLSIKEITRTFKATDTSALTNKPKVFVIQACQGEKMQRGVLPKDLKTDACPLSVPEEADVLVALATVEDHPAYRHETNGSWFIKSVCQQLKEGCKCGDNITDILTKVNNEVGQEEGCSRRPGSVKQMPEVRYTLTKKLVLSPPSN
;
A
#
# COMPACT_ATOMS: atom_id res chain seq x y z
N MET A 1 -3.56 -17.85 -18.37
CA MET A 1 -2.69 -18.98 -18.00
C MET A 1 -3.16 -20.23 -18.74
N SER A 2 -2.27 -21.12 -19.17
CA SER A 2 -2.66 -22.43 -19.70
C SER A 2 -3.09 -23.33 -18.54
N ALA A 3 -4.03 -24.26 -18.79
CA ALA A 3 -4.49 -25.21 -17.77
C ALA A 3 -3.36 -26.11 -17.27
N LYS A 4 -2.39 -26.41 -18.14
CA LYS A 4 -1.17 -27.11 -17.76
C LYS A 4 -0.29 -26.28 -16.81
N ASP A 5 -0.21 -24.96 -17.02
CA ASP A 5 0.53 -24.06 -16.13
C ASP A 5 -0.16 -23.92 -14.76
N GLU A 6 -1.49 -23.86 -14.74
CA GLU A 6 -2.29 -23.79 -13.51
C GLU A 6 -2.17 -25.08 -12.67
N LEU A 7 -2.25 -26.25 -13.33
CA LEU A 7 -1.95 -27.54 -12.71
C LEU A 7 -0.51 -27.62 -12.20
N ARG A 8 0.45 -27.03 -12.92
CA ARG A 8 1.86 -27.03 -12.52
C ARG A 8 2.12 -26.14 -11.31
N CYS A 9 1.54 -24.94 -11.28
CA CYS A 9 1.64 -24.00 -10.16
C CYS A 9 1.03 -24.57 -8.87
N ASN A 10 -0.09 -25.29 -9.00
CA ASN A 10 -0.81 -25.87 -7.86
C ASN A 10 -0.48 -27.36 -7.61
N LYS A 11 0.48 -27.94 -8.35
CA LYS A 11 0.78 -29.39 -8.35
C LYS A 11 0.92 -29.97 -6.95
N ILE A 12 1.71 -29.33 -6.08
CA ILE A 12 2.00 -29.82 -4.73
C ILE A 12 0.73 -29.77 -3.85
N ALA A 13 -0.03 -28.69 -3.95
CA ALA A 13 -1.25 -28.49 -3.16
C ALA A 13 -2.37 -29.44 -3.61
N ILE A 14 -2.59 -29.58 -4.91
CA ILE A 14 -3.55 -30.56 -5.48
C ILE A 14 -3.15 -31.97 -5.02
N GLN A 15 -1.89 -32.35 -5.17
CA GLN A 15 -1.41 -33.66 -4.73
C GLN A 15 -1.64 -33.88 -3.23
N ALA A 16 -1.42 -32.88 -2.39
CA ALA A 16 -1.66 -32.98 -0.95
C ALA A 16 -3.14 -33.21 -0.62
N ILE A 17 -4.06 -32.53 -1.32
CA ILE A 17 -5.49 -32.66 -1.08
C ILE A 17 -6.03 -34.01 -1.60
N LEU A 18 -5.66 -34.39 -2.82
CA LEU A 18 -6.15 -35.61 -3.46
C LEU A 18 -5.66 -36.90 -2.76
N LYS A 19 -4.60 -36.83 -1.94
CA LYS A 19 -4.16 -37.94 -1.07
C LYS A 19 -5.25 -38.41 -0.11
N GLY A 20 -6.18 -37.54 0.27
CA GLY A 20 -7.25 -37.89 1.21
C GLY A 20 -8.16 -39.03 0.72
N ASN A 21 -8.40 -39.11 -0.60
CA ASN A 21 -9.21 -40.16 -1.22
C ASN A 21 -8.90 -40.28 -2.73
N TYR A 22 -7.74 -40.85 -3.05
CA TYR A 22 -7.28 -40.96 -4.44
C TYR A 22 -8.11 -41.94 -5.29
N THR A 23 -8.76 -42.93 -4.67
CA THR A 23 -9.58 -43.93 -5.37
C THR A 23 -10.83 -43.31 -5.98
N LEU A 24 -11.47 -42.36 -5.28
CA LEU A 24 -12.59 -41.57 -5.81
C LEU A 24 -12.20 -40.83 -7.09
N ILE A 25 -11.03 -40.18 -7.08
CA ILE A 25 -10.53 -39.39 -8.20
C ILE A 25 -10.18 -40.29 -9.38
N LEU A 26 -9.48 -41.40 -9.12
CA LEU A 26 -9.11 -42.37 -10.15
C LEU A 26 -10.35 -42.94 -10.86
N GLN A 27 -11.40 -43.26 -10.10
CA GLN A 27 -12.68 -43.72 -10.66
C GLN A 27 -13.35 -42.65 -11.54
N LYS A 28 -13.43 -41.41 -11.07
CA LYS A 28 -14.05 -40.29 -11.82
C LYS A 28 -13.29 -39.95 -13.11
N ILE A 29 -11.96 -40.01 -13.09
CA ILE A 29 -11.11 -39.78 -14.26
C ILE A 29 -11.32 -40.89 -15.32
N TYR A 30 -11.48 -42.14 -14.89
CA TYR A 30 -11.80 -43.26 -15.78
C TYR A 30 -13.21 -43.14 -16.37
N GLU A 31 -14.21 -42.81 -15.56
CA GLU A 31 -15.60 -42.58 -16.01
C GLU A 31 -15.68 -41.47 -17.09
N LYS A 32 -14.87 -40.41 -16.95
CA LYS A 32 -14.78 -39.31 -17.91
C LYS A 32 -13.85 -39.60 -19.11
N LYS A 33 -13.35 -40.83 -19.25
CA LYS A 33 -12.47 -41.30 -20.34
C LYS A 33 -11.20 -40.47 -20.50
N MET A 34 -10.62 -40.04 -19.38
CA MET A 34 -9.39 -39.24 -19.37
C MET A 34 -8.12 -40.12 -19.36
N ILE A 35 -8.27 -41.37 -18.91
CA ILE A 35 -7.26 -42.43 -18.91
C ILE A 35 -7.84 -43.69 -19.57
N THR A 36 -6.97 -44.57 -20.07
CA THR A 36 -7.36 -45.87 -20.64
C THR A 36 -7.62 -46.92 -19.56
N GLU A 37 -8.27 -48.03 -19.92
CA GLU A 37 -8.49 -49.17 -19.02
C GLU A 37 -7.17 -49.75 -18.51
N TRP A 38 -6.17 -49.87 -19.39
CA TRP A 38 -4.83 -50.28 -19.01
C TRP A 38 -4.17 -49.31 -18.03
N GLU A 39 -4.31 -48.00 -18.23
CA GLU A 39 -3.76 -46.97 -17.32
C GLU A 39 -4.47 -46.95 -15.96
N TYR A 40 -5.78 -47.22 -15.95
CA TYR A 40 -6.55 -47.34 -14.72
C TYR A 40 -6.11 -48.56 -13.90
N ASP A 41 -5.95 -49.71 -14.54
CA ASP A 41 -5.49 -50.94 -13.89
C ASP A 41 -4.03 -50.84 -13.45
N ASP A 42 -3.16 -50.20 -14.24
CA ASP A 42 -1.77 -49.89 -13.88
C ASP A 42 -1.73 -49.04 -12.60
N LEU A 43 -2.46 -47.92 -12.57
CA LEU A 43 -2.56 -47.04 -11.40
C LEU A 43 -3.22 -47.72 -10.18
N LYS A 44 -4.11 -48.69 -10.40
CA LYS A 44 -4.76 -49.47 -9.34
C LYS A 44 -3.85 -50.58 -8.79
N CYS A 45 -2.96 -51.12 -9.62
CA CYS A 45 -2.06 -52.22 -9.30
C CYS A 45 -0.70 -51.77 -8.75
N ILE A 46 -0.42 -50.46 -8.66
CA ILE A 46 0.76 -49.93 -7.96
C ILE A 46 0.72 -50.44 -6.51
N ASN A 47 1.49 -51.49 -6.25
CA ASN A 47 1.56 -52.17 -4.97
C ASN A 47 3.03 -52.13 -4.51
N LYS A 48 3.27 -51.40 -3.41
CA LYS A 48 4.55 -51.13 -2.70
C LYS A 48 5.29 -49.83 -3.05
N ALA A 49 4.75 -48.69 -2.61
CA ALA A 49 5.48 -47.64 -1.85
C ALA A 49 4.58 -46.44 -1.52
N GLY A 50 3.47 -46.69 -0.81
CA GLY A 50 2.67 -45.66 -0.15
C GLY A 50 1.71 -44.88 -1.07
N ILE A 51 0.55 -44.51 -0.51
CA ILE A 51 -0.54 -43.73 -1.12
C ILE A 51 -0.05 -42.43 -1.82
N ASN A 52 1.15 -41.97 -1.45
CA ASN A 52 1.78 -40.78 -2.00
C ASN A 52 2.21 -40.93 -3.47
N GLU A 53 2.61 -42.12 -3.92
CA GLU A 53 3.08 -42.32 -5.29
C GLU A 53 1.92 -42.36 -6.30
N HIS A 54 0.77 -42.92 -5.93
CA HIS A 54 -0.41 -43.04 -6.80
C HIS A 54 -0.91 -41.69 -7.32
N VAL A 55 -0.98 -40.68 -6.45
CA VAL A 55 -1.47 -39.33 -6.81
C VAL A 55 -0.43 -38.56 -7.64
N VAL A 56 0.85 -38.78 -7.37
CA VAL A 56 1.94 -38.15 -8.12
C VAL A 56 1.94 -38.66 -9.56
N GLU A 57 1.88 -39.98 -9.73
CA GLU A 57 1.89 -40.61 -11.04
C GLU A 57 0.62 -40.28 -11.84
N LEU A 58 -0.54 -40.25 -11.19
CA LEU A 58 -1.79 -39.80 -11.81
C LEU A 58 -1.68 -38.37 -12.36
N MET A 59 -1.12 -37.44 -11.57
CA MET A 59 -0.91 -36.05 -12.01
C MET A 59 0.08 -35.94 -13.16
N ASP A 60 1.17 -36.69 -13.12
CA ASP A 60 2.15 -36.69 -14.21
C ASP A 60 1.56 -37.26 -15.50
N LYS A 61 0.76 -38.34 -15.43
CA LYS A 61 0.05 -38.89 -16.61
C LYS A 61 -0.94 -37.87 -17.19
N ILE A 62 -1.70 -37.14 -16.37
CA ILE A 62 -2.63 -36.10 -16.84
C ILE A 62 -1.88 -34.94 -17.52
N MET A 63 -0.78 -34.46 -16.91
CA MET A 63 0.02 -33.36 -17.48
C MET A 63 0.74 -33.75 -18.78
N ASN A 64 1.07 -35.02 -18.96
CA ASN A 64 1.71 -35.56 -20.17
C ASN A 64 0.74 -35.76 -21.34
N LYS A 65 -0.56 -35.99 -21.07
CA LYS A 65 -1.61 -36.12 -22.11
C LYS A 65 -2.01 -34.80 -22.78
N GLY A 66 -1.45 -33.67 -22.35
CA GLY A 66 -1.60 -32.37 -23.01
C GLY A 66 -2.71 -31.47 -22.45
N GLU A 67 -2.81 -30.27 -23.03
CA GLU A 67 -3.62 -29.14 -22.53
C GLU A 67 -5.13 -29.45 -22.46
N THR A 68 -5.66 -30.20 -23.42
CA THR A 68 -7.09 -30.54 -23.48
C THR A 68 -7.50 -31.47 -22.33
N THR A 69 -6.63 -32.41 -21.96
CA THR A 69 -6.81 -33.31 -20.82
C THR A 69 -6.67 -32.56 -19.50
N CYS A 70 -5.70 -31.65 -19.41
CA CYS A 70 -5.53 -30.77 -18.24
C CYS A 70 -6.78 -29.91 -17.98
N LYS A 71 -7.36 -29.30 -19.02
CA LYS A 71 -8.61 -28.51 -18.92
C LYS A 71 -9.80 -29.34 -18.45
N LYS A 72 -9.98 -30.54 -19.01
CA LYS A 72 -11.03 -31.47 -18.58
C LYS A 72 -10.86 -31.87 -17.12
N PHE A 73 -9.62 -31.97 -16.65
CA PHE A 73 -9.31 -32.44 -15.31
C PHE A 73 -9.58 -31.34 -14.28
N LEU A 74 -9.14 -30.11 -14.55
CA LEU A 74 -9.50 -28.95 -13.72
C LEU A 74 -11.01 -28.76 -13.62
N ASN A 75 -11.72 -28.84 -14.74
CA ASN A 75 -13.18 -28.74 -14.76
C ASN A 75 -13.83 -29.86 -13.93
N LEU A 76 -13.33 -31.10 -14.02
CA LEU A 76 -13.79 -32.21 -13.19
C LEU A 76 -13.62 -31.92 -11.70
N LEU A 77 -12.46 -31.39 -11.29
CA LEU A 77 -12.19 -31.07 -9.88
C LEU A 77 -13.08 -29.95 -9.32
N GLN A 78 -13.58 -29.06 -10.18
CA GLN A 78 -14.40 -27.92 -9.77
C GLN A 78 -15.90 -28.19 -9.83
N THR A 79 -16.36 -29.04 -10.75
CA THR A 79 -17.79 -29.18 -11.07
C THR A 79 -18.42 -30.47 -10.57
N ASP A 80 -17.63 -31.51 -10.26
CA ASP A 80 -18.18 -32.78 -9.80
C ASP A 80 -18.62 -32.71 -8.33
N GLY A 81 -19.90 -32.97 -8.08
CA GLY A 81 -20.51 -32.88 -6.75
C GLY A 81 -19.87 -33.79 -5.70
N ASP A 82 -19.43 -34.98 -6.10
CA ASP A 82 -18.81 -35.94 -5.17
C ASP A 82 -17.39 -35.50 -4.79
N ILE A 83 -16.65 -34.94 -5.76
CA ILE A 83 -15.30 -34.40 -5.53
C ILE A 83 -15.36 -33.14 -4.66
N THR A 84 -16.26 -32.21 -4.98
CA THR A 84 -16.42 -30.95 -4.22
C THR A 84 -16.91 -31.19 -2.80
N SER A 85 -17.77 -32.19 -2.58
CA SER A 85 -18.18 -32.60 -1.23
C SER A 85 -17.07 -33.30 -0.45
N THR A 86 -16.20 -34.07 -1.11
CA THR A 86 -15.12 -34.83 -0.45
C THR A 86 -13.89 -33.96 -0.18
N PHE A 87 -13.65 -32.97 -1.04
CA PHE A 87 -12.46 -32.11 -1.01
C PHE A 87 -12.83 -30.63 -1.12
N PRO A 88 -13.45 -30.03 -0.09
CA PRO A 88 -13.83 -28.61 -0.11
C PRO A 88 -12.62 -27.69 -0.34
N ALA A 89 -11.43 -28.08 0.12
CA ALA A 89 -10.18 -27.34 -0.11
C ALA A 89 -9.77 -27.23 -1.59
N LEU A 90 -10.28 -28.09 -2.48
CA LEU A 90 -10.03 -27.95 -3.92
C LEU A 90 -10.78 -26.77 -4.52
N GLN A 91 -11.94 -26.39 -3.98
CA GLN A 91 -12.69 -25.23 -4.49
C GLN A 91 -11.95 -23.93 -4.17
N GLU A 92 -11.35 -23.86 -2.99
CA GLU A 92 -10.50 -22.72 -2.59
C GLU A 92 -9.21 -22.65 -3.42
N LEU A 93 -8.63 -23.81 -3.75
CA LEU A 93 -7.39 -23.89 -4.54
C LEU A 93 -7.59 -23.69 -6.06
N LEU A 94 -8.73 -24.10 -6.61
CA LEU A 94 -8.94 -24.25 -8.06
C LEU A 94 -10.08 -23.41 -8.64
N GLY A 95 -10.82 -22.59 -7.90
CA GLY A 95 -11.90 -21.77 -8.49
C GLY A 95 -11.40 -20.91 -9.68
N ILE A 96 -11.91 -21.19 -10.90
CA ILE A 96 -11.62 -20.45 -12.14
C ILE A 96 -12.70 -19.37 -12.44
N PRO A 97 -12.64 -18.66 -13.59
CA PRO A 97 -12.39 -17.23 -13.75
C PRO A 97 -13.69 -16.44 -13.95
N ASP A 98 -13.56 -15.12 -14.10
CA ASP A 98 -14.62 -14.11 -14.24
C ASP A 98 -15.31 -13.74 -12.92
N SER A 99 -14.77 -12.66 -12.34
CA SER A 99 -15.38 -11.82 -11.30
C SER A 99 -15.59 -12.45 -9.92
N VAL A 100 -14.51 -12.96 -9.31
CA VAL A 100 -14.37 -12.76 -7.85
C VAL A 100 -13.62 -11.45 -7.69
N PRO A 101 -14.16 -10.44 -6.98
CA PRO A 101 -13.35 -9.31 -6.56
C PRO A 101 -12.14 -9.91 -5.84
N LEU A 102 -10.92 -9.43 -6.11
CA LEU A 102 -9.89 -9.54 -5.08
C LEU A 102 -10.60 -9.23 -3.77
N SER A 103 -10.59 -10.16 -2.80
CA SER A 103 -11.24 -9.91 -1.52
C SER A 103 -10.97 -8.45 -1.17
N GLU A 104 -11.99 -7.64 -0.86
CA GLU A 104 -11.74 -6.21 -0.62
C GLU A 104 -10.65 -6.00 0.45
N THR A 105 -10.37 -7.05 1.23
CA THR A 105 -9.31 -7.22 2.21
C THR A 105 -7.88 -7.36 1.68
N ASP A 106 -7.66 -7.75 0.41
CA ASP A 106 -6.30 -7.86 -0.16
C ASP A 106 -5.92 -6.66 -1.04
N GLU A 107 -6.92 -5.93 -1.56
CA GLU A 107 -6.70 -4.63 -2.21
C GLU A 107 -6.45 -3.49 -1.21
N ARG A 108 -6.69 -3.69 0.09
CA ARG A 108 -6.59 -2.65 1.12
C ARG A 108 -5.57 -3.04 2.21
N TYR A 109 -4.88 -2.05 2.78
CA TYR A 109 -4.11 -2.29 4.00
C TYR A 109 -5.05 -2.60 5.17
N GLN A 110 -4.71 -3.63 5.95
CA GLN A 110 -5.46 -3.99 7.14
C GLN A 110 -4.97 -3.16 8.33
N LEU A 111 -5.86 -2.35 8.91
CA LEU A 111 -5.58 -1.43 10.01
C LEU A 111 -6.41 -1.85 11.24
N ASN A 112 -6.03 -2.96 11.87
CA ASN A 112 -6.82 -3.60 12.93
C ASN A 112 -6.33 -3.26 14.34
N SER A 113 -5.14 -2.68 14.47
CA SER A 113 -4.53 -2.32 15.75
C SER A 113 -5.26 -1.18 16.44
N GLN A 114 -5.26 -1.20 17.77
CA GLN A 114 -5.71 -0.12 18.63
C GLN A 114 -4.61 0.20 19.66
N PRO A 115 -3.92 1.35 19.56
CA PRO A 115 -4.06 2.41 18.56
C PRO A 115 -3.71 1.94 17.13
N VAL A 116 -4.32 2.59 16.11
CA VAL A 116 -4.12 2.27 14.68
C VAL A 116 -2.65 2.34 14.30
N GLY A 117 -1.94 3.29 14.88
CA GLY A 117 -0.57 3.59 14.53
C GLY A 117 0.00 4.73 15.34
N LEU A 118 1.21 5.13 14.96
CA LEU A 118 1.88 6.30 15.52
C LEU A 118 1.87 7.44 14.50
N CYS A 119 1.53 8.64 14.95
CA CYS A 119 1.64 9.88 14.19
C CYS A 119 2.66 10.79 14.87
N VAL A 120 3.81 11.00 14.24
CA VAL A 120 4.86 11.89 14.74
C VAL A 120 4.75 13.24 14.02
N ILE A 121 4.54 14.32 14.75
CA ILE A 121 4.45 15.68 14.22
C ILE A 121 5.68 16.46 14.70
N ILE A 122 6.61 16.73 13.78
CA ILE A 122 7.76 17.61 14.01
C ILE A 122 7.36 19.02 13.58
N ASN A 123 7.27 19.94 14.52
CA ASN A 123 6.86 21.32 14.29
C ASN A 123 7.96 22.29 14.70
N ASN A 124 8.72 22.78 13.72
CA ASN A 124 9.77 23.76 13.91
C ASN A 124 9.22 25.16 13.63
N GLU A 125 9.11 25.96 14.69
CA GLU A 125 8.62 27.33 14.67
C GLU A 125 9.77 28.33 14.74
N LYS A 126 10.73 28.08 15.64
CA LYS A 126 11.82 29.01 15.96
C LYS A 126 13.16 28.46 15.50
N PHE A 127 13.88 29.24 14.70
CA PHE A 127 15.18 28.87 14.13
C PHE A 127 16.28 29.79 14.65
N ILE A 128 17.48 29.25 14.83
CA ILE A 128 18.65 30.03 15.22
C ILE A 128 18.98 31.00 14.08
N GLY A 129 18.80 32.30 14.33
CA GLY A 129 19.11 33.37 13.37
C GLY A 129 18.20 33.40 12.13
N GLY A 130 17.02 32.78 12.19
CA GLY A 130 16.07 32.70 11.08
C GLY A 130 14.68 33.24 11.41
N ASP A 131 13.85 33.36 10.38
CA ASP A 131 12.47 33.86 10.51
C ASP A 131 11.57 32.89 11.27
N VAL A 132 10.76 33.43 12.18
CA VAL A 132 9.76 32.68 12.94
C VAL A 132 8.65 32.20 12.02
N ARG A 133 8.32 30.91 12.12
CA ARG A 133 7.30 30.28 11.29
C ARG A 133 5.87 30.49 11.79
N CYS A 134 5.44 31.75 11.92
CA CYS A 134 4.11 32.14 12.40
C CYS A 134 2.97 31.37 11.71
N GLY A 135 2.06 30.79 12.49
CA GLY A 135 0.93 29.99 12.02
C GLY A 135 1.18 28.47 12.01
N THR A 136 2.44 28.02 12.12
CA THR A 136 2.78 26.58 12.11
C THR A 136 2.18 25.80 13.29
N ASN A 137 1.98 26.44 14.44
CA ASN A 137 1.34 25.79 15.59
C ASN A 137 -0.13 25.44 15.29
N LYS A 138 -0.85 26.27 14.53
CA LYS A 138 -2.24 25.98 14.13
C LYS A 138 -2.31 24.79 13.17
N ASP A 139 -1.34 24.69 12.26
CA ASP A 139 -1.17 23.53 11.38
C ASP A 139 -0.92 22.26 12.20
N ALA A 140 0.03 22.30 13.14
CA ALA A 140 0.37 21.18 14.01
C ALA A 140 -0.82 20.72 14.86
N GLU A 141 -1.56 21.66 15.47
CA GLU A 141 -2.77 21.37 16.24
C GLU A 141 -3.87 20.76 15.38
N SER A 142 -4.03 21.23 14.14
CA SER A 142 -5.05 20.71 13.22
C SER A 142 -4.74 19.27 12.80
N LEU A 143 -3.47 18.98 12.48
CA LEU A 143 -3.00 17.64 12.19
C LEU A 143 -3.18 16.71 13.39
N ALA A 144 -2.79 17.15 14.59
CA ALA A 144 -2.96 16.38 15.82
C ALA A 144 -4.43 16.01 16.04
N LYS A 145 -5.36 16.97 15.89
CA LYS A 145 -6.80 16.72 16.03
C LYS A 145 -7.31 15.69 15.01
N VAL A 146 -6.89 15.78 13.75
CA VAL A 146 -7.32 14.86 12.68
C VAL A 146 -6.79 13.45 12.93
N PHE A 147 -5.50 13.30 13.19
CA PHE A 147 -4.91 11.96 13.35
C PHE A 147 -5.30 11.30 14.67
N SER A 148 -5.50 12.07 15.76
CA SER A 148 -6.12 11.53 16.98
C SER A 148 -7.55 11.05 16.72
N TRP A 149 -8.35 11.80 15.95
CA TRP A 149 -9.70 11.37 15.57
C TRP A 149 -9.69 10.09 14.70
N LEU A 150 -8.65 9.88 13.90
CA LEU A 150 -8.43 8.65 13.12
C LEU A 150 -7.82 7.49 13.93
N GLY A 151 -7.70 7.62 15.26
CA GLY A 151 -7.22 6.53 16.14
C GLY A 151 -5.71 6.37 16.23
N PHE A 152 -4.92 7.36 15.79
CA PHE A 152 -3.46 7.35 15.96
C PHE A 152 -3.05 7.92 17.31
N THR A 153 -1.99 7.35 17.89
CA THR A 153 -1.25 7.98 18.98
C THR A 153 -0.42 9.12 18.40
N VAL A 154 -0.70 10.36 18.80
CA VAL A 154 0.01 11.54 18.28
C VAL A 154 1.14 11.94 19.22
N LEU A 155 2.35 12.08 18.68
CA LEU A 155 3.52 12.61 19.37
C LEU A 155 3.92 13.94 18.74
N MET A 156 4.00 14.98 19.56
CA MET A 156 4.38 16.33 19.12
C MET A 156 5.82 16.63 19.52
N CYS A 157 6.68 16.89 18.54
CA CYS A 157 8.06 17.29 18.72
C CYS A 157 8.22 18.74 18.27
N LYS A 158 8.36 19.66 19.23
CA LYS A 158 8.49 21.09 18.93
C LYS A 158 9.95 21.52 18.84
N ASP A 159 10.28 22.37 17.87
CA ASP A 159 11.56 23.07 17.73
C ASP A 159 12.79 22.15 17.83
N GLN A 160 12.85 21.12 16.98
CA GLN A 160 13.90 20.10 16.97
C GLN A 160 15.10 20.49 16.09
N THR A 161 16.32 20.26 16.58
CA THR A 161 17.55 20.32 15.76
C THR A 161 17.58 19.20 14.74
N GLN A 162 18.45 19.29 13.74
CA GLN A 162 18.60 18.23 12.74
C GLN A 162 18.92 16.87 13.36
N GLU A 163 19.80 16.84 14.36
CA GLU A 163 20.17 15.61 15.08
C GLU A 163 18.99 15.04 15.88
N GLN A 164 18.23 15.91 16.56
CA GLN A 164 17.03 15.48 17.30
C GLN A 164 15.94 14.94 16.36
N MET A 165 15.77 15.57 15.20
CA MET A 165 14.85 15.06 14.15
C MET A 165 15.28 13.67 13.69
N ASP A 166 16.55 13.48 13.37
CA ASP A 166 17.10 12.20 12.95
C ASP A 166 16.93 11.10 14.03
N GLN A 167 17.21 11.44 15.29
CA GLN A 167 17.01 10.52 16.42
C GLN A 167 15.54 10.15 16.62
N ALA A 168 14.64 11.14 16.58
CA ALA A 168 13.19 10.92 16.68
C ALA A 168 12.70 9.97 15.56
N LEU A 169 13.12 10.23 14.33
CA LEU A 169 12.76 9.43 13.16
C LEU A 169 13.36 8.03 13.17
N LYS A 170 14.44 7.78 13.91
CA LYS A 170 15.01 6.44 14.10
C LYS A 170 14.38 5.67 15.26
N TYR A 171 13.97 6.37 16.32
CA TYR A 171 13.51 5.74 17.56
C TYR A 171 12.01 5.41 17.55
N PHE A 172 11.17 6.37 17.16
CA PHE A 172 9.72 6.20 17.17
C PHE A 172 9.17 5.08 16.28
N PRO A 173 9.78 4.74 15.13
CA PRO A 173 9.31 3.65 14.29
C PRO A 173 9.60 2.25 14.84
N LEU A 174 10.16 2.12 16.05
CA LEU A 174 10.38 0.82 16.69
C LEU A 174 9.14 0.31 17.46
N LYS A 175 8.16 1.18 17.72
CA LYS A 175 6.93 0.85 18.46
C LYS A 175 5.71 1.46 17.77
N HIS A 176 5.33 0.92 16.62
CA HIS A 176 4.20 1.40 15.83
C HIS A 176 3.10 0.33 15.70
N GLY A 177 1.88 0.79 15.39
CA GLY A 177 0.74 -0.06 15.07
C GLY A 177 0.76 -0.54 13.62
N ASP A 178 -0.38 -0.52 12.93
CA ASP A 178 -0.53 -0.97 11.56
C ASP A 178 -0.19 0.08 10.51
N ALA A 179 -0.15 1.35 10.89
CA ALA A 179 0.31 2.44 10.03
C ALA A 179 1.28 3.36 10.76
N PHE A 180 2.14 4.05 10.00
CA PHE A 180 3.00 5.10 10.51
C PHE A 180 2.77 6.40 9.74
N ILE A 181 2.52 7.49 10.46
CA ILE A 181 2.37 8.82 9.89
C ILE A 181 3.48 9.71 10.45
N CYS A 182 4.16 10.47 9.58
CA CYS A 182 5.09 11.50 9.99
C CYS A 182 4.75 12.82 9.31
N CYS A 183 4.47 13.85 10.10
CA CYS A 183 4.26 15.20 9.62
C CYS A 183 5.48 16.07 9.96
N ILE A 184 6.09 16.71 8.97
CA ILE A 184 7.22 17.60 9.17
C ILE A 184 6.82 19.00 8.73
N LEU A 185 6.73 19.93 9.69
CA LEU A 185 6.45 21.33 9.47
C LEU A 185 7.74 22.11 9.77
N SER A 186 8.51 22.43 8.72
CA SER A 186 9.78 23.17 8.89
C SER A 186 10.05 24.12 7.72
N HIS A 187 11.17 24.86 7.80
CA HIS A 187 11.80 25.42 6.61
C HIS A 187 12.43 24.28 5.80
N GLY A 188 12.66 24.52 4.51
CA GLY A 188 13.30 23.54 3.63
C GLY A 188 13.85 24.16 2.37
N ASN A 189 14.54 23.34 1.60
CA ASN A 189 14.97 23.62 0.24
C ASN A 189 14.84 22.34 -0.58
N LYS A 190 15.22 22.36 -1.84
CA LYS A 190 15.10 21.23 -2.77
C LYS A 190 15.61 19.92 -2.14
N GLY A 191 14.69 19.01 -1.86
CA GLY A 191 14.97 17.66 -1.33
C GLY A 191 15.37 17.60 0.15
N VAL A 192 15.35 18.71 0.89
CA VAL A 192 15.78 18.78 2.30
C VAL A 192 14.81 19.58 3.18
N VAL A 193 14.77 19.22 4.46
CA VAL A 193 14.11 19.99 5.52
C VAL A 193 15.16 20.45 6.53
N PHE A 194 14.95 21.58 7.19
CA PHE A 194 15.91 22.12 8.17
C PHE A 194 15.53 21.80 9.61
N GLY A 195 16.52 21.49 10.44
CA GLY A 195 16.40 21.59 11.89
C GLY A 195 16.40 23.04 12.36
N THR A 196 16.07 23.28 13.63
CA THR A 196 16.13 24.62 14.23
C THR A 196 17.54 25.21 14.27
N ASP A 197 18.55 24.35 14.16
CA ASP A 197 19.97 24.69 14.02
C ASP A 197 20.39 25.00 12.57
N GLN A 198 19.43 25.15 11.65
CA GLN A 198 19.64 25.44 10.22
C GLN A 198 20.44 24.38 9.48
N LYS A 199 20.63 23.19 10.07
CA LYS A 199 21.26 22.05 9.41
C LYS A 199 20.25 21.28 8.56
N PRO A 200 20.61 20.88 7.33
CA PRO A 200 19.71 20.17 6.44
C PRO A 200 19.59 18.69 6.81
N LEU A 201 18.39 18.14 6.66
CA LEU A 201 18.08 16.72 6.70
C LEU A 201 17.45 16.31 5.37
N SER A 202 18.00 15.31 4.70
CA SER A 202 17.51 14.86 3.40
C SER A 202 16.17 14.14 3.52
N ILE A 203 15.18 14.54 2.72
CA ILE A 203 13.89 13.86 2.66
C ILE A 203 14.08 12.41 2.21
N LYS A 204 15.04 12.16 1.32
CA LYS A 204 15.40 10.80 0.91
C LYS A 204 15.98 9.99 2.07
N GLU A 205 16.79 10.60 2.94
CA GLU A 205 17.32 9.88 4.11
C GLU A 205 16.21 9.57 5.11
N ILE A 206 15.32 10.54 5.35
CA ILE A 206 14.13 10.35 6.19
C ILE A 206 13.33 9.15 5.70
N THR A 207 12.96 9.07 4.42
CA THR A 207 12.16 7.94 3.92
C THR A 207 12.93 6.63 3.91
N ARG A 208 14.25 6.66 3.67
CA ARG A 208 15.12 5.46 3.71
C ARG A 208 15.21 4.81 5.08
N THR A 209 15.09 5.58 6.16
CA THR A 209 15.04 5.03 7.53
C THR A 209 13.88 4.05 7.72
N PHE A 210 12.86 4.10 6.85
CA PHE A 210 11.64 3.29 6.94
C PHE A 210 11.56 2.19 5.88
N LYS A 211 12.69 1.86 5.22
CA LYS A 211 12.77 0.75 4.25
C LYS A 211 12.24 -0.57 4.81
N ALA A 212 11.63 -1.36 3.94
CA ALA A 212 11.25 -2.73 4.24
C ALA A 212 12.53 -3.58 4.27
N THR A 213 13.06 -3.84 5.46
CA THR A 213 14.09 -4.86 5.68
C THR A 213 13.43 -6.09 6.30
N ASP A 214 14.04 -7.27 6.14
CA ASP A 214 13.56 -8.55 6.73
C ASP A 214 13.37 -8.49 8.26
N THR A 215 13.85 -7.43 8.91
CA THR A 215 13.83 -7.19 10.35
C THR A 215 12.99 -5.97 10.78
N SER A 216 12.42 -5.21 9.84
CA SER A 216 11.65 -4.00 10.16
C SER A 216 10.22 -4.37 10.55
N ALA A 217 9.79 -3.92 11.73
CA ALA A 217 8.42 -4.10 12.20
C ALA A 217 7.38 -3.44 11.27
N LEU A 218 7.81 -2.53 10.38
CA LEU A 218 6.99 -1.80 9.40
C LEU A 218 6.91 -2.46 8.01
N THR A 219 7.42 -3.67 7.82
CA THR A 219 7.32 -4.34 6.51
C THR A 219 5.85 -4.61 6.15
N ASN A 220 5.44 -4.29 4.91
CA ASN A 220 4.05 -4.36 4.41
C ASN A 220 3.04 -3.43 5.11
N LYS A 221 3.52 -2.43 5.85
CA LYS A 221 2.67 -1.44 6.53
C LYS A 221 2.82 -0.06 5.86
N PRO A 222 1.72 0.68 5.66
CA PRO A 222 1.77 1.98 5.01
C PRO A 222 2.52 3.00 5.89
N LYS A 223 3.52 3.67 5.29
CA LYS A 223 4.23 4.81 5.88
C LYS A 223 3.88 6.07 5.11
N VAL A 224 3.27 7.04 5.77
CA VAL A 224 2.82 8.30 5.14
C VAL A 224 3.60 9.48 5.71
N PHE A 225 4.25 10.24 4.85
CA PHE A 225 4.98 11.45 5.17
C PHE A 225 4.24 12.66 4.61
N VAL A 226 3.88 13.61 5.48
CA VAL A 226 3.26 14.89 5.10
C VAL A 226 4.25 16.00 5.41
N ILE A 227 4.84 16.62 4.40
CA ILE A 227 5.95 17.56 4.57
C ILE A 227 5.53 18.95 4.10
N GLN A 228 5.38 19.86 5.05
CA GLN A 228 5.21 21.30 4.83
C GLN A 228 6.56 21.98 4.97
N ALA A 229 7.25 22.12 3.84
CA ALA A 229 8.49 22.86 3.71
C ALA A 229 8.63 23.42 2.29
N CYS A 230 9.31 24.56 2.14
CA CYS A 230 9.67 25.08 0.83
C CYS A 230 10.61 24.08 0.11
N GLN A 231 10.49 23.99 -1.22
CA GLN A 231 11.38 23.16 -2.06
C GLN A 231 12.22 24.00 -3.03
N GLY A 232 12.17 25.32 -2.88
CA GLY A 232 12.97 26.32 -3.58
C GLY A 232 12.32 27.70 -3.52
N GLU A 233 12.83 28.63 -4.32
CA GLU A 233 12.45 30.06 -4.28
C GLU A 233 11.71 30.53 -5.54
N LYS A 234 11.54 29.69 -6.57
CA LYS A 234 10.88 30.08 -7.83
C LYS A 234 9.38 30.21 -7.59
N MET A 235 8.75 31.28 -8.09
CA MET A 235 7.31 31.47 -7.97
C MET A 235 6.55 30.66 -9.03
N GLN A 236 5.54 29.88 -8.62
CA GLN A 236 4.69 29.17 -9.58
C GLN A 236 3.72 30.14 -10.26
N ARG A 237 3.54 29.95 -11.57
CA ARG A 237 2.56 30.66 -12.40
C ARG A 237 1.59 29.66 -13.00
N GLY A 238 0.33 30.06 -13.19
CA GLY A 238 -0.68 29.21 -13.82
C GLY A 238 -0.35 28.87 -15.28
N VAL A 239 -0.54 27.61 -15.67
CA VAL A 239 -0.39 27.10 -17.05
C VAL A 239 -1.55 26.12 -17.34
N LEU A 240 -2.03 26.08 -18.58
CA LEU A 240 -3.09 25.15 -19.02
C LEU A 240 -2.55 23.70 -19.12
N PRO A 241 -3.26 22.68 -18.61
CA PRO A 241 -2.72 21.31 -18.55
C PRO A 241 -2.66 20.61 -19.92
N LYS A 242 -1.66 19.74 -20.11
CA LYS A 242 -1.67 18.63 -21.07
C LYS A 242 -1.36 17.33 -20.31
N ASP A 243 -2.19 16.33 -20.51
CA ASP A 243 -2.22 15.07 -19.76
C ASP A 243 -1.11 14.09 -20.17
N LEU A 244 -0.56 13.34 -19.21
CA LEU A 244 0.27 12.16 -19.46
C LEU A 244 -0.20 11.00 -18.56
N LYS A 245 -0.48 9.85 -19.19
CA LYS A 245 -0.79 8.56 -18.54
C LYS A 245 0.45 7.66 -18.58
N THR A 246 0.59 6.73 -17.64
CA THR A 246 1.50 5.59 -17.82
C THR A 246 0.98 4.35 -17.07
N ASP A 247 1.07 3.21 -17.74
CA ASP A 247 0.61 1.87 -17.35
C ASP A 247 1.66 1.09 -16.54
N ALA A 248 1.23 0.09 -15.76
CA ALA A 248 2.10 -0.77 -14.93
C ALA A 248 1.85 -2.28 -15.19
N CYS A 249 2.88 -3.11 -14.95
CA CYS A 249 2.87 -4.60 -14.94
C CYS A 249 4.01 -5.15 -14.01
N PRO A 250 4.03 -6.45 -13.61
CA PRO A 250 4.11 -6.83 -12.19
C PRO A 250 5.39 -7.53 -11.65
N LEU A 251 5.44 -7.61 -10.30
CA LEU A 251 6.00 -8.59 -9.34
C LEU A 251 7.52 -8.74 -9.09
N SER A 252 8.05 -7.85 -8.24
CA SER A 252 8.59 -8.16 -6.89
C SER A 252 8.51 -6.85 -6.08
N VAL A 253 8.27 -6.90 -4.76
CA VAL A 253 8.12 -5.66 -3.97
C VAL A 253 9.49 -5.03 -3.74
N PRO A 254 9.76 -3.81 -4.23
CA PRO A 254 11.05 -3.15 -3.98
C PRO A 254 11.20 -2.79 -2.50
N GLU A 255 12.45 -2.67 -2.02
CA GLU A 255 12.80 -2.28 -0.64
C GLU A 255 12.15 -0.95 -0.18
N GLU A 256 11.73 -0.11 -1.13
CA GLU A 256 11.13 1.22 -0.92
C GLU A 256 9.61 1.23 -1.11
N ALA A 257 8.95 0.07 -1.06
CA ALA A 257 7.50 -0.04 -1.15
C ALA A 257 6.76 0.47 0.11
N ASP A 258 5.46 0.69 -0.04
CA ASP A 258 4.54 1.11 1.03
C ASP A 258 4.81 2.49 1.63
N VAL A 259 5.52 3.35 0.88
CA VAL A 259 5.78 4.74 1.27
C VAL A 259 4.91 5.70 0.46
N LEU A 260 4.31 6.66 1.13
CA LEU A 260 3.66 7.81 0.51
C LEU A 260 4.30 9.09 1.05
N VAL A 261 4.71 9.99 0.17
CA VAL A 261 5.23 11.32 0.51
C VAL A 261 4.37 12.38 -0.16
N ALA A 262 3.69 13.19 0.65
CA ALA A 262 2.94 14.36 0.23
C ALA A 262 3.73 15.62 0.61
N LEU A 263 4.29 16.29 -0.41
CA LEU A 263 5.01 17.54 -0.28
C LEU A 263 4.06 18.72 -0.54
N ALA A 264 4.17 19.78 0.26
CA ALA A 264 3.31 20.96 0.12
C ALA A 264 3.47 21.71 -1.21
N THR A 265 4.60 21.54 -1.90
CA THR A 265 4.88 22.16 -3.19
C THR A 265 5.82 21.27 -4.01
N VAL A 266 5.71 21.35 -5.34
CA VAL A 266 6.70 20.75 -6.27
C VAL A 266 8.09 21.36 -6.08
N GLU A 267 9.11 20.64 -6.56
CA GLU A 267 10.52 21.07 -6.55
C GLU A 267 10.72 22.49 -7.10
N ASP A 268 11.72 23.19 -6.56
CA ASP A 268 12.14 24.56 -6.88
C ASP A 268 11.17 25.68 -6.44
N HIS A 269 10.05 25.39 -5.78
CA HIS A 269 9.02 26.38 -5.46
C HIS A 269 8.76 26.54 -3.94
N PRO A 270 8.22 27.70 -3.49
CA PRO A 270 7.91 27.96 -2.09
C PRO A 270 6.57 27.36 -1.69
N ALA A 271 6.41 27.08 -0.39
CA ALA A 271 5.15 26.65 0.21
C ALA A 271 4.55 27.79 1.04
N TYR A 272 3.34 28.23 0.73
CA TYR A 272 2.74 29.41 1.36
C TYR A 272 2.02 29.09 2.67
N ARG A 273 2.04 30.08 3.56
CA ARG A 273 1.36 30.05 4.84
C ARG A 273 0.78 31.41 5.19
N HIS A 274 -0.40 31.40 5.79
CA HIS A 274 -1.00 32.58 6.40
C HIS A 274 -0.64 32.63 7.90
N GLU A 275 -0.17 33.78 8.36
CA GLU A 275 0.31 33.96 9.75
C GLU A 275 -0.71 33.57 10.81
N THR A 276 -1.99 33.84 10.55
CA THR A 276 -3.08 33.54 11.48
C THR A 276 -3.89 32.29 11.13
N ASN A 277 -3.86 31.79 9.90
CA ASN A 277 -4.80 30.76 9.45
C ASN A 277 -4.14 29.42 9.12
N GLY A 278 -2.81 29.34 9.23
CA GLY A 278 -2.05 28.16 8.87
C GLY A 278 -1.74 28.09 7.38
N SER A 279 -1.21 26.96 6.95
CA SER A 279 -0.76 26.70 5.58
C SER A 279 -1.92 26.29 4.68
N TRP A 280 -1.96 26.75 3.42
CA TRP A 280 -2.99 26.31 2.46
C TRP A 280 -3.02 24.79 2.34
N PHE A 281 -1.84 24.19 2.21
CA PHE A 281 -1.68 22.74 2.11
C PHE A 281 -2.17 21.99 3.35
N ILE A 282 -1.68 22.32 4.55
CA ILE A 282 -2.08 21.59 5.76
C ILE A 282 -3.57 21.77 6.09
N LYS A 283 -4.11 22.96 5.85
CA LYS A 283 -5.55 23.21 6.01
C LYS A 283 -6.37 22.30 5.09
N SER A 284 -6.02 22.26 3.80
CA SER A 284 -6.71 21.39 2.83
C SER A 284 -6.53 19.90 3.18
N VAL A 285 -5.32 19.44 3.53
CA VAL A 285 -5.09 18.06 4.00
C VAL A 285 -5.99 17.71 5.17
N CYS A 286 -6.07 18.56 6.19
CA CYS A 286 -6.91 18.31 7.36
C CYS A 286 -8.39 18.27 7.01
N GLN A 287 -8.85 19.13 6.10
CA GLN A 287 -10.25 19.18 5.66
C GLN A 287 -10.61 17.94 4.83
N GLN A 288 -9.82 17.62 3.81
CA GLN A 288 -10.06 16.49 2.91
C GLN A 288 -9.94 15.16 3.64
N LEU A 289 -9.06 15.03 4.64
CA LEU A 289 -9.04 13.85 5.52
C LEU A 289 -10.33 13.71 6.33
N LYS A 290 -10.86 14.80 6.90
CA LYS A 290 -12.11 14.74 7.68
C LYS A 290 -13.32 14.35 6.84
N GLU A 291 -13.39 14.81 5.60
CA GLU A 291 -14.50 14.53 4.69
C GLU A 291 -14.33 13.17 4.01
N GLY A 292 -13.17 12.93 3.37
CA GLY A 292 -12.89 11.71 2.62
C GLY A 292 -12.81 10.45 3.50
N CYS A 293 -12.22 10.53 4.70
CA CYS A 293 -12.17 9.36 5.59
C CYS A 293 -13.55 8.93 6.10
N LYS A 294 -14.54 9.84 6.17
CA LYS A 294 -15.93 9.47 6.50
C LYS A 294 -16.63 8.75 5.36
N CYS A 295 -16.28 9.11 4.12
CA CYS A 295 -16.81 8.48 2.91
C CYS A 295 -16.10 7.16 2.56
N GLY A 296 -15.01 6.83 3.26
CA GLY A 296 -14.20 5.65 2.98
C GLY A 296 -13.27 5.81 1.76
N ASP A 297 -12.91 7.06 1.42
CA ASP A 297 -12.01 7.36 0.30
C ASP A 297 -10.60 6.82 0.56
N ASN A 298 -9.92 6.41 -0.52
CA ASN A 298 -8.50 6.07 -0.48
C ASN A 298 -7.65 7.34 -0.29
N ILE A 299 -6.53 7.22 0.42
CA ILE A 299 -5.63 8.35 0.72
C ILE A 299 -5.16 9.09 -0.55
N THR A 300 -4.96 8.38 -1.66
CA THR A 300 -4.53 8.99 -2.93
C THR A 300 -5.62 9.88 -3.52
N ASP A 301 -6.88 9.49 -3.36
CA ASP A 301 -8.03 10.25 -3.86
C ASP A 301 -8.23 11.50 -2.99
N ILE A 302 -8.07 11.35 -1.67
CA ILE A 302 -8.06 12.46 -0.71
C ILE A 302 -6.96 13.47 -1.09
N LEU A 303 -5.73 13.00 -1.32
CA LEU A 303 -4.62 13.88 -1.67
C LEU A 303 -4.77 14.49 -3.08
N THR A 304 -5.49 13.82 -3.99
CA THR A 304 -5.85 14.41 -5.29
C THR A 304 -6.84 15.57 -5.11
N LYS A 305 -7.81 15.44 -4.20
CA LYS A 305 -8.69 16.55 -3.82
C LYS A 305 -7.90 17.71 -3.19
N VAL A 306 -6.89 17.41 -2.36
CA VAL A 306 -5.96 18.41 -1.81
C VAL A 306 -5.21 19.14 -2.93
N ASN A 307 -4.66 18.42 -3.91
CA ASN A 307 -3.98 19.02 -5.05
C ASN A 307 -4.89 19.97 -5.82
N ASN A 308 -6.15 19.57 -6.05
CA ASN A 308 -7.13 20.43 -6.72
C ASN A 308 -7.43 21.68 -5.89
N GLU A 309 -7.73 21.53 -4.60
CA GLU A 309 -8.08 22.66 -3.71
C GLU A 309 -6.92 23.66 -3.61
N VAL A 310 -5.70 23.21 -3.31
CA VAL A 310 -4.51 24.08 -3.24
C VAL A 310 -4.16 24.66 -4.61
N GLY A 311 -4.36 23.90 -5.69
CA GLY A 311 -4.16 24.37 -7.06
C GLY A 311 -5.12 25.48 -7.49
N GLN A 312 -6.28 25.61 -6.84
CA GLN A 312 -7.21 26.73 -7.05
C GLN A 312 -6.84 27.96 -6.22
N GLU A 313 -6.10 27.83 -5.12
CA GLU A 313 -5.67 28.96 -4.28
C GLU A 313 -4.80 29.97 -5.06
N GLU A 314 -4.96 31.25 -4.74
CA GLU A 314 -4.20 32.34 -5.34
C GLU A 314 -3.67 33.30 -4.27
N GLY A 315 -2.39 33.63 -4.37
CA GLY A 315 -1.78 34.62 -3.48
C GLY A 315 -2.12 36.05 -3.88
N CYS A 316 -2.01 36.98 -2.92
CA CYS A 316 -2.22 38.39 -3.17
C CYS A 316 -1.17 38.92 -4.18
N SER A 317 -1.60 39.17 -5.42
CA SER A 317 -0.78 39.79 -6.45
C SER A 317 -1.62 40.70 -7.34
N ARG A 318 -0.98 41.69 -7.98
CA ARG A 318 -1.64 42.65 -8.89
C ARG A 318 -2.17 42.00 -10.17
N ARG A 319 -1.76 40.76 -10.48
CA ARG A 319 -2.21 40.00 -11.65
C ARG A 319 -2.68 38.61 -11.20
N PRO A 320 -3.91 38.19 -11.55
CA PRO A 320 -4.40 36.83 -11.31
C PRO A 320 -3.42 35.76 -11.82
N GLY A 321 -3.31 34.63 -11.13
CA GLY A 321 -2.42 33.53 -11.50
C GLY A 321 -0.91 33.77 -11.31
N SER A 322 -0.50 34.87 -10.68
CA SER A 322 0.92 35.20 -10.47
C SER A 322 1.57 34.49 -9.28
N VAL A 323 0.75 34.03 -8.33
CA VAL A 323 1.19 33.32 -7.12
C VAL A 323 0.26 32.13 -6.97
N LYS A 324 0.74 30.96 -7.39
CA LYS A 324 0.04 29.67 -7.27
C LYS A 324 0.86 28.73 -6.40
N GLN A 325 0.20 27.68 -5.90
CA GLN A 325 0.86 26.57 -5.22
C GLN A 325 0.28 25.26 -5.76
N MET A 326 1.15 24.27 -5.96
CA MET A 326 0.79 22.95 -6.41
C MET A 326 1.54 21.95 -5.54
N PRO A 327 0.86 21.20 -4.67
CA PRO A 327 1.47 20.12 -3.91
C PRO A 327 1.91 18.97 -4.84
N GLU A 328 2.82 18.15 -4.34
CA GLU A 328 3.34 16.99 -5.07
C GLU A 328 3.19 15.73 -4.21
N VAL A 329 2.60 14.69 -4.79
CA VAL A 329 2.43 13.40 -4.10
C VAL A 329 3.24 12.34 -4.86
N ARG A 330 4.15 11.69 -4.14
CA ARG A 330 4.93 10.55 -4.64
C ARG A 330 4.59 9.34 -3.79
N TYR A 331 4.27 8.21 -4.39
CA TYR A 331 3.92 7.02 -3.62
C TYR A 331 4.39 5.73 -4.29
N THR A 332 4.65 4.75 -3.45
CA THR A 332 4.99 3.36 -3.76
C THR A 332 4.09 2.40 -2.98
N LEU A 333 2.91 2.89 -2.52
CA LEU A 333 1.88 2.07 -1.88
C LEU A 333 1.47 0.91 -2.79
N THR A 334 1.40 -0.28 -2.22
CA THR A 334 1.04 -1.51 -2.94
C THR A 334 -0.43 -1.88 -2.80
N LYS A 335 -1.12 -1.26 -1.82
CA LYS A 335 -2.55 -1.47 -1.54
C LYS A 335 -3.25 -0.12 -1.31
N LYS A 336 -4.58 -0.09 -1.43
CA LYS A 336 -5.41 1.06 -1.07
C LYS A 336 -5.30 1.32 0.44
N LEU A 337 -5.03 2.56 0.82
CA LEU A 337 -4.99 2.99 2.21
C LEU A 337 -6.26 3.77 2.52
N VAL A 338 -7.19 3.14 3.22
CA VAL A 338 -8.43 3.77 3.69
C VAL A 338 -8.32 3.95 5.20
N LEU A 339 -8.24 5.21 5.64
CA LEU A 339 -8.23 5.55 7.06
C LEU A 339 -9.68 5.81 7.49
N SER A 340 -10.09 5.20 8.60
CA SER A 340 -11.42 5.41 9.19
C SER A 340 -11.28 5.63 10.69
N PRO A 341 -12.13 6.49 11.29
CA PRO A 341 -12.14 6.66 12.74
C PRO A 341 -12.59 5.34 13.42
N PRO A 342 -12.04 5.01 14.60
CA PRO A 342 -12.45 3.81 15.32
C PRO A 342 -13.95 3.84 15.64
N SER A 343 -14.62 2.70 15.46
CA SER A 343 -16.01 2.50 15.88
C SER A 343 -16.07 2.56 17.41
N ASN A 344 -16.79 3.54 17.95
CA ASN A 344 -17.05 3.65 19.39
C ASN A 344 -17.90 2.50 19.94
#